data_AF-A0A7C1W4B3-F1
#
_entry.id   AF-A0A7C1W4B3-F1
#
_cell.length_a   1.000
_cell.length_b   1.000
_cell.length_c   1.000
_cell.angle_alpha   90.00
_cell.angle_beta   90.00
_cell.angle_gamma   90.00
#
_symmetry.space_group_name_H-M   'P 1'
#
loop_
_entity.id
_entity.type
_entity.pdbx_description
1 polymer ?
#
loop_
_entity_poly.entity_id
_entity_poly.type
_entity_poly.pdbx_seq_one_letter_code
_entity_poly.pdbx_strand_id
1 'polypeptide(L)'
;MKEDVVWKDEYCTGNPLVDREHRELVNLVNLLSAAAANEESETAFEDCFSALNRYVKQHFKDEEDLLDAVDSPHLERQRTQHALLARELCMLWSGDRGERRE
;
A
#
# COMPACT_ATOMS: atom_id res chain seq x y z
N MET A 1 -9.40 -8.98 -16.71
CA MET A 1 -9.46 -8.36 -15.37
C MET A 1 -9.41 -6.87 -15.55
N LYS A 2 -10.23 -6.11 -14.83
CA LYS A 2 -10.19 -4.66 -14.86
C LYS A 2 -9.09 -4.19 -13.91
N GLU A 3 -8.19 -3.34 -14.40
CA GLU A 3 -7.19 -2.66 -13.56
C GLU A 3 -7.78 -1.31 -13.17
N ASP A 4 -7.98 -1.08 -11.87
CA ASP A 4 -8.50 0.19 -11.38
C ASP A 4 -7.38 1.23 -11.22
N VAL A 5 -6.14 0.76 -11.03
CA VAL A 5 -4.94 1.59 -11.01
C VAL A 5 -3.96 1.07 -12.05
N VAL A 6 -3.53 1.93 -12.96
CA VAL A 6 -2.55 1.60 -14.02
C VAL A 6 -1.26 2.36 -13.72
N TRP A 7 -0.14 1.62 -13.69
CA TRP A 7 1.18 2.24 -13.54
C TRP A 7 1.47 3.20 -14.71
N LYS A 8 2.04 4.36 -14.40
CA LYS A 8 2.51 5.33 -15.38
C LYS A 8 3.97 5.67 -15.08
N ASP A 9 4.77 5.86 -16.12
CA ASP A 9 6.18 6.23 -15.96
C ASP A 9 6.39 7.58 -15.26
N GLU A 10 5.35 8.41 -15.19
CA GLU A 10 5.30 9.64 -14.38
C GLU A 10 5.47 9.39 -12.88
N TYR A 11 5.24 8.16 -12.41
CA TYR A 11 5.43 7.75 -11.01
C TYR A 11 6.86 7.29 -10.71
N CYS A 12 7.73 7.21 -11.72
CA CYS A 12 9.14 6.85 -11.51
C CYS A 12 9.85 7.95 -10.71
N THR A 13 10.47 7.54 -9.61
CA THR A 13 11.32 8.36 -8.73
C THR A 13 12.76 8.42 -9.23
N GLY A 14 13.13 7.51 -10.14
CA GLY A 14 14.51 7.32 -10.59
C GLY A 14 15.33 6.40 -9.69
N ASN A 15 14.77 5.95 -8.55
CA ASN A 15 15.36 4.89 -7.73
C ASN A 15 14.77 3.53 -8.12
N PRO A 16 15.57 2.58 -8.65
CA PRO A 16 15.06 1.29 -9.14
C PRO A 16 14.40 0.40 -8.08
N LEU A 17 14.73 0.57 -6.80
CA LEU A 17 14.10 -0.17 -5.70
C LEU A 17 12.69 0.37 -5.47
N VAL A 18 12.60 1.69 -5.24
CA VAL A 18 11.33 2.40 -5.00
C VAL A 18 10.37 2.22 -6.16
N ASP A 19 10.85 2.35 -7.40
CA ASP A 19 10.01 2.19 -8.60
C ASP A 19 9.48 0.77 -8.78
N ARG A 20 10.23 -0.24 -8.33
CA ARG A 20 9.78 -1.63 -8.32
C ARG A 20 8.69 -1.83 -7.28
N GLU A 21 8.92 -1.33 -6.06
CA GLU A 21 7.97 -1.45 -4.97
C GLU A 21 6.65 -0.73 -5.26
N HIS A 22 6.70 0.45 -5.86
CA HIS A 22 5.47 1.14 -6.27
C HIS A 22 4.67 0.35 -7.31
N ARG A 23 5.33 -0.33 -8.26
CA ARG A 23 4.63 -1.21 -9.22
C ARG A 23 3.96 -2.39 -8.53
N GLU A 24 4.63 -2.99 -7.54
CA GLU A 24 4.02 -4.06 -6.75
C GLU A 24 2.87 -3.56 -5.87
N LEU A 25 2.95 -2.35 -5.31
CA LEU A 25 1.83 -1.72 -4.62
C LEU A 25 0.62 -1.54 -5.54
N VAL A 26 0.83 -1.08 -6.78
CA VAL A 26 -0.24 -0.98 -7.79
C VAL A 26 -0.85 -2.36 -8.08
N ASN A 27 -0.02 -3.39 -8.23
CA ASN A 27 -0.50 -4.77 -8.42
C ASN A 27 -1.37 -5.25 -7.25
N LEU A 28 -0.89 -5.05 -6.01
CA LEU A 28 -1.61 -5.45 -4.79
C LEU A 28 -2.93 -4.70 -4.63
N VAL A 29 -2.98 -3.41 -4.99
CA VAL A 29 -4.23 -2.63 -5.00
C VAL A 29 -5.23 -3.18 -6.03
N ASN A 30 -4.77 -3.53 -7.23
CA ASN A 30 -5.63 -4.13 -8.25
C ASN A 30 -6.16 -5.51 -7.81
N LEU A 31 -5.32 -6.33 -7.15
CA LEU A 31 -5.74 -7.62 -6.59
C LEU A 31 -6.78 -7.44 -5.48
N LEU A 32 -6.56 -6.49 -4.58
CA LEU A 32 -7.53 -6.16 -3.53
C LEU A 32 -8.86 -5.70 -4.12
N SER A 33 -8.83 -4.85 -5.14
CA SER A 33 -10.05 -4.38 -5.82
C SER A 33 -10.81 -5.52 -6.50
N ALA A 34 -10.09 -6.42 -7.18
CA ALA A 34 -10.69 -7.61 -7.78
C ALA A 34 -11.31 -8.56 -6.74
N ALA A 35 -10.66 -8.71 -5.58
CA ALA A 35 -11.20 -9.48 -4.46
C ALA A 35 -12.44 -8.81 -3.85
N ALA A 36 -12.45 -7.48 -3.72
CA ALA A 36 -13.59 -6.71 -3.23
C ALA A 36 -14.82 -6.80 -4.15
N ALA A 37 -14.59 -6.90 -5.47
CA ALA A 37 -15.66 -7.06 -6.46
C ALA A 37 -16.24 -8.48 -6.51
N ASN A 38 -15.60 -9.45 -5.84
CA ASN A 38 -16.05 -10.84 -5.80
C ASN A 38 -16.66 -11.15 -4.43
N GLU A 39 -17.97 -11.01 -4.34
CA GLU A 39 -18.76 -11.14 -3.09
C GLU A 39 -18.65 -12.54 -2.43
N GLU A 40 -18.15 -13.55 -3.14
CA GLU A 40 -18.08 -14.93 -2.67
C GLU A 40 -16.85 -15.26 -1.80
N SER A 41 -15.89 -14.34 -1.62
CA SER A 41 -14.66 -14.67 -0.89
C SER A 41 -14.13 -13.55 0.02
N GLU A 42 -14.76 -13.39 1.18
CA GLU A 42 -14.27 -12.53 2.27
C GLU A 42 -12.81 -12.86 2.63
N THR A 43 -12.44 -14.15 2.69
CA THR A 43 -11.07 -14.58 2.99
C THR A 43 -10.06 -14.07 1.96
N ALA A 44 -10.38 -14.08 0.66
CA ALA A 44 -9.47 -13.58 -0.37
C ALA A 44 -9.23 -12.07 -0.22
N PHE A 45 -10.25 -11.32 0.16
CA PHE A 45 -10.10 -9.89 0.47
C PHE A 45 -9.21 -9.68 1.69
N GLU A 46 -9.43 -10.44 2.78
CA GLU A 46 -8.61 -10.33 4.00
C GLU A 46 -7.13 -10.65 3.74
N ASP A 47 -6.86 -11.67 2.93
CA ASP A 47 -5.50 -12.07 2.54
C ASP A 47 -4.83 -11.00 1.68
N CYS A 48 -5.54 -10.47 0.68
CA CYS A 48 -5.04 -9.39 -0.19
C CYS A 48 -4.75 -8.12 0.61
N PHE A 49 -5.65 -7.74 1.53
CA PHE A 49 -5.45 -6.58 2.38
C PHE A 49 -4.25 -6.77 3.31
N SER A 50 -4.14 -7.96 3.93
CA SER A 50 -3.01 -8.30 4.79
C SER A 50 -1.67 -8.29 4.05
N ALA A 51 -1.66 -8.73 2.80
CA ALA A 51 -0.50 -8.65 1.91
C ALA A 51 -0.14 -7.19 1.60
N LEU A 52 -1.12 -6.37 1.18
CA LEU A 52 -0.92 -4.95 0.90
C LEU A 52 -0.37 -4.19 2.11
N ASN A 53 -0.98 -4.35 3.29
CA ASN A 53 -0.55 -3.68 4.52
C ASN A 53 0.87 -4.05 4.93
N ARG A 54 1.27 -5.32 4.74
CA ARG A 54 2.65 -5.75 4.99
C ARG A 54 3.62 -5.09 4.01
N TYR A 55 3.25 -5.07 2.73
CA TYR A 55 4.11 -4.53 1.68
C TYR A 55 4.29 -3.01 1.81
N VAL A 56 3.23 -2.28 2.11
CA VAL A 56 3.28 -0.83 2.41
C VAL A 56 4.27 -0.51 3.53
N LYS A 57 4.23 -1.28 4.63
CA LYS A 57 5.16 -1.08 5.75
C LYS A 57 6.62 -1.34 5.38
N GLN A 58 6.85 -2.36 4.55
CA GLN A 58 8.19 -2.67 4.07
C GLN A 58 8.71 -1.56 3.15
N HIS A 59 7.90 -1.15 2.18
CA HIS A 59 8.22 -0.05 1.27
C HIS A 59 8.55 1.27 2.01
N PHE A 60 7.74 1.65 3.01
CA PHE A 60 8.03 2.84 3.82
C PHE A 60 9.37 2.73 4.55
N LYS A 61 9.68 1.55 5.09
CA LYS A 61 10.96 1.32 5.75
C LYS A 61 12.12 1.46 4.76
N ASP A 62 12.01 0.86 3.58
CA ASP A 62 13.07 0.88 2.57
C ASP A 62 13.30 2.32 2.05
N GLU A 63 12.24 3.09 1.81
CA GLU A 63 12.37 4.49 1.41
C GLU A 63 12.95 5.37 2.52
N GLU A 64 12.53 5.17 3.78
CA GLU A 64 13.09 5.89 4.92
C GLU A 64 14.57 5.57 5.15
N ASP A 65 14.96 4.30 5.05
CA ASP A 65 16.36 3.87 5.16
C ASP A 65 17.21 4.49 4.02
N LEU A 66 16.66 4.61 2.81
CA LEU A 66 17.31 5.29 1.68
C LEU A 66 17.47 6.80 1.92
N LEU A 67 16.45 7.47 2.46
CA LEU A 67 16.48 8.90 2.75
C LEU A 67 17.43 9.22 3.92
N ASP A 68 17.48 8.35 4.93
CA ASP A 68 18.38 8.44 6.08
C ASP A 68 19.85 8.27 5.65
N ALA A 69 20.13 7.31 4.77
CA ALA A 69 21.48 7.04 4.26
C ALA A 69 22.12 8.21 3.50
N VAL A 70 21.32 9.19 3.04
CA VAL A 70 21.79 10.39 2.34
C VAL A 70 21.56 11.67 3.14
N ASP A 71 21.25 11.57 4.43
CA ASP A 71 20.94 12.71 5.31
C ASP A 71 19.90 13.67 4.69
N SER A 72 18.87 13.10 4.06
CA SER A 72 17.88 13.90 3.31
C SER A 72 17.11 14.83 4.25
N PRO A 73 16.99 16.14 3.92
CA PRO A 73 16.20 17.08 4.70
C PRO A 73 14.69 16.77 4.67
N HIS A 74 14.26 15.82 3.83
CA HIS A 74 12.86 15.44 3.66
C HIS A 74 12.45 14.23 4.50
N LEU A 75 13.38 13.54 5.15
CA LEU A 75 13.12 12.29 5.89
C LEU A 75 12.00 12.42 6.93
N GLU A 76 12.07 13.44 7.79
CA GLU A 76 11.08 13.63 8.85
C GLU A 76 9.67 13.92 8.31
N ARG A 77 9.60 14.63 7.18
CA ARG A 77 8.33 14.86 6.49
C ARG A 77 7.78 13.54 5.94
N GLN A 78 8.62 12.74 5.29
CA GLN A 78 8.24 11.45 4.72
C GLN A 78 7.74 10.49 5.81
N ARG A 79 8.48 10.34 6.92
CA ARG A 79 8.08 9.56 8.10
C ARG A 79 6.71 9.96 8.64
N THR A 80 6.44 11.27 8.68
CA THR A 80 5.13 11.77 9.12
C THR A 80 4.02 11.35 8.16
N GLN A 81 4.24 11.47 6.85
CA GLN A 81 3.26 11.06 5.83
C GLN A 81 3.01 9.54 5.87
N HIS A 82 4.07 8.74 6.01
CA HIS A 82 3.99 7.28 6.15
C HIS A 82 3.21 6.86 7.41
N ALA A 83 3.50 7.48 8.55
CA ALA A 83 2.80 7.19 9.81
C ALA A 83 1.31 7.53 9.72
N LEU A 84 0.94 8.62 9.05
CA LEU A 84 -0.46 8.99 8.83
C LEU A 84 -1.18 7.94 7.96
N LEU A 85 -0.59 7.56 6.83
CA LEU A 85 -1.19 6.58 5.92
C LEU A 85 -1.29 5.18 6.56
N ALA A 86 -0.27 4.75 7.30
CA ALA A 86 -0.31 3.49 8.05
C ALA A 86 -1.43 3.48 9.11
N ARG A 87 -1.69 4.62 9.75
CA ARG A 87 -2.79 4.80 10.71
C ARG A 87 -4.15 4.72 10.00
N GLU A 88 -4.30 5.37 8.85
CA GLU A 88 -5.52 5.31 8.04
C GLU A 88 -5.83 3.88 7.58
N LEU A 89 -4.83 3.14 7.09
CA LEU A 89 -4.98 1.72 6.73
C LEU A 89 -5.44 0.87 7.93
N CYS A 90 -4.89 1.11 9.12
CA CYS A 90 -5.30 0.43 10.34
C CYS A 90 -6.75 0.72 10.73
N MET A 91 -7.18 1.98 10.59
CA MET A 91 -8.57 2.37 10.85
C MET A 91 -9.54 1.73 9.86
N LEU A 92 -9.20 1.73 8.57
CA LEU A 92 -10.02 1.11 7.52
C LEU A 92 -10.25 -0.39 7.79
N TRP A 93 -9.19 -1.09 8.21
CA TRP A 93 -9.28 -2.51 8.57
C TRP A 93 -10.09 -2.78 9.84
N SER A 94 -10.01 -1.88 10.82
CA SER A 94 -10.67 -2.04 12.12
C SER A 94 -12.14 -1.61 12.09
N GLY A 95 -12.51 -0.71 11.17
CA GLY A 95 -13.83 -0.04 11.12
C GLY A 95 -14.91 -0.77 10.34
N ASP A 96 -14.57 -1.66 9.39
CA ASP A 96 -15.55 -2.21 8.43
C ASP A 96 -16.08 -3.62 8.77
N ARG A 97 -15.51 -4.29 9.79
CA ARG A 97 -15.95 -5.66 10.17
C ARG A 97 -17.16 -5.71 11.12
N GLY A 98 -17.75 -4.55 11.40
CA GLY A 98 -18.91 -4.40 12.29
C GLY A 98 -20.28 -4.47 11.60
N GLU A 99 -20.37 -4.21 10.30
CA GLU A 99 -21.67 -4.01 9.60
C GLU A 99 -21.97 -4.99 8.46
N ARG A 100 -21.04 -5.88 8.07
CA ARG A 100 -21.30 -6.96 7.10
C ARG A 100 -21.75 -8.28 7.75
N ARG A 101 -22.70 -8.21 8.68
CA ARG A 101 -23.43 -9.39 9.17
C ARG A 101 -24.90 -9.21 8.80
N GLU A 102 -25.31 -9.84 7.70
CA GLU A 102 -26.72 -10.21 7.52
C GLU A 102 -27.06 -11.43 8.40
#